data_AF-A0A7W6HNP5-F1
#
_entry.id   AF-A0A7W6HNP5-F1
#
_cell.length_a   1.000
_cell.length_b   1.000
_cell.length_c   1.000
_cell.angle_alpha   90.00
_cell.angle_beta   90.00
_cell.angle_gamma   90.00
#
_symmetry.space_group_name_H-M   'P 1'
#
loop_
_entity.id
_entity.type
_entity.pdbx_description
1 polymer ?
#
loop_
_entity_poly.entity_id
_entity_poly.type
_entity_poly.pdbx_seq_one_letter_code
_entity_poly.pdbx_strand_id
1 'polypeptide(L)' 'MTKPDVSDAEESFARLPSTERKQVLNPDDLAFLASVVERILSTSPGVSERRRGYIASYAIDLFCAGVVEEADLVQRLRQL' A
#
# COMPACT_ATOMS: atom_id res chain seq x y z
N MET A 1 29.87 15.68 1.25
CA MET A 1 28.53 15.51 0.63
C MET A 1 28.05 14.12 0.99
N THR A 2 27.31 14.01 2.08
CA THR A 2 26.80 12.73 2.59
C THR A 2 25.54 12.39 1.79
N LYS A 3 25.50 11.21 1.16
CA LYS A 3 24.27 10.68 0.54
C LYS A 3 23.18 10.64 1.63
N PRO A 4 21.94 11.10 1.37
CA PRO A 4 20.85 10.85 2.30
C PRO A 4 20.67 9.34 2.41
N ASP A 5 20.78 8.87 3.65
CA ASP A 5 20.64 7.48 4.03
C ASP A 5 19.20 7.04 3.76
N VAL A 6 19.01 6.17 2.76
CA VAL A 6 17.69 5.73 2.30
C VAL A 6 16.92 5.00 3.42
N SER A 7 17.65 4.41 4.39
CA SER A 7 17.03 3.68 5.50
C SER A 7 16.30 4.59 6.50
N ASP A 8 16.76 5.83 6.69
CA ASP A 8 16.08 6.80 7.59
C ASP A 8 14.74 7.29 7.00
N ALA A 9 14.67 7.38 5.68
CA ALA A 9 13.45 7.79 4.97
C ALA A 9 12.38 6.69 5.03
N GLU A 10 12.74 5.43 4.75
CA GLU A 10 11.81 4.30 4.83
C GLU A 10 11.25 4.12 6.24
N GLU A 11 12.10 4.26 7.27
CA GLU A 11 11.70 4.12 8.65
C GLU A 11 10.83 5.28 9.14
N SER A 12 11.08 6.50 8.65
CA SER A 12 10.25 7.68 8.93
C SER A 12 8.87 7.60 8.27
N PHE A 13 8.79 7.10 7.04
CA PHE A 13 7.51 6.88 6.35
C PHE A 13 6.67 5.79 7.01
N ALA A 14 7.30 4.71 7.47
CA ALA A 14 6.64 3.64 8.22
C ALA A 14 6.09 4.08 9.59
N ARG A 15 6.57 5.20 10.15
CA ARG A 15 6.10 5.79 11.42
C ARG A 15 4.95 6.78 11.26
N LEU A 16 4.69 7.28 10.05
CA LEU A 16 3.56 8.19 9.81
C LEU A 16 2.23 7.43 10.01
N PRO A 17 1.20 8.00 10.65
CA PRO A 17 -0.13 7.43 10.62
C PRO A 17 -0.63 7.25 9.17
N SER A 18 -1.40 6.20 8.88
CA SER A 18 -1.85 5.85 7.51
C SER A 18 -2.58 7.01 6.79
N THR A 19 -3.13 7.96 7.54
CA THR A 19 -3.76 9.20 7.05
C THR A 19 -2.76 10.20 6.46
N GLU A 20 -1.54 10.27 6.96
CA GLU A 20 -0.47 11.15 6.44
C GLU A 20 0.28 10.49 5.28
N ARG A 21 0.44 9.14 5.28
CA ARG A 21 1.00 8.40 4.14
C ARG A 21 0.17 8.58 2.86
N LYS A 22 -1.15 8.64 2.99
CA LYS A 22 -2.09 8.91 1.89
C LYS A 22 -1.92 10.29 1.26
N GLN A 23 -1.36 11.28 1.97
CA GLN A 23 -1.17 12.64 1.45
C GLN A 23 0.07 12.77 0.54
N VAL A 24 0.95 11.77 0.55
CA VAL A 24 2.17 11.75 -0.27
C VAL A 24 1.92 11.08 -1.62
N LEU A 25 0.85 10.29 -1.75
CA LEU A 25 0.50 9.58 -2.97
C LEU A 25 -0.19 10.52 -3.96
N ASN A 26 0.27 10.49 -5.20
CA ASN A 26 -0.39 11.22 -6.27
C ASN A 26 -1.66 10.48 -6.74
N PRO A 27 -2.54 11.12 -7.54
CA PRO A 27 -3.77 10.48 -8.02
C PRO A 27 -3.56 9.19 -8.82
N ASP A 28 -2.46 9.09 -9.59
CA ASP A 28 -2.12 7.90 -10.36
C ASP A 28 -1.73 6.73 -9.45
N ASP A 29 -0.96 6.98 -8.38
CA ASP A 29 -0.61 5.97 -7.37
C ASP A 29 -1.86 5.45 -6.66
N LEU A 30 -2.79 6.34 -6.33
CA LEU A 30 -4.07 5.97 -5.71
C LEU A 30 -4.94 5.14 -6.66
N ALA A 31 -4.99 5.49 -7.95
CA ALA A 31 -5.71 4.72 -8.96
C ALA A 31 -5.09 3.33 -9.18
N PHE A 32 -3.77 3.25 -9.20
CA PHE A 32 -3.04 1.98 -9.26
C PHE A 32 -3.37 1.10 -8.06
N LEU A 33 -3.26 1.61 -6.84
CA LEU A 33 -3.56 0.85 -5.63
C LEU A 33 -5.03 0.42 -5.56
N ALA A 34 -5.96 1.26 -6.01
CA ALA A 34 -7.37 0.89 -6.12
C ALA A 34 -7.57 -0.30 -7.06
N SER A 35 -6.94 -0.28 -8.24
CA SER A 35 -6.98 -1.39 -9.22
C SER A 35 -6.45 -2.70 -8.62
N VAL A 36 -5.31 -2.64 -7.90
CA VAL A 36 -4.73 -3.81 -7.22
C VAL A 36 -5.70 -4.37 -6.17
N VAL A 37 -6.28 -3.51 -5.34
CA VAL A 37 -7.23 -3.92 -4.29
C VAL A 37 -8.49 -4.52 -4.92
N GLU A 38 -9.06 -3.92 -5.96
CA GLU A 38 -10.22 -4.46 -6.66
C GLU A 38 -9.94 -5.84 -7.27
N ARG A 39 -8.74 -6.06 -7.82
CA ARG A 39 -8.32 -7.37 -8.33
C ARG A 39 -8.28 -8.42 -7.23
N ILE A 40 -7.82 -8.09 -6.03
CA ILE A 40 -7.86 -8.99 -4.88
C ILE A 40 -9.31 -9.30 -4.49
N LEU A 41 -10.14 -8.26 -4.35
CA LEU A 41 -11.52 -8.40 -3.89
C LEU A 41 -12.43 -9.14 -4.88
N SER A 42 -12.21 -8.97 -6.19
CA SER A 42 -12.95 -9.70 -7.24
C SER A 42 -12.68 -11.21 -7.21
N THR A 43 -11.50 -11.63 -6.74
CA THR A 43 -11.14 -13.05 -6.57
C THR A 43 -11.53 -13.63 -5.21
N SER A 44 -12.03 -12.79 -4.29
CA SER A 44 -12.41 -13.17 -2.93
C SER A 44 -13.85 -12.73 -2.63
N PRO A 45 -14.86 -13.46 -3.12
CA PRO A 45 -16.26 -13.13 -2.86
C PRO A 45 -16.56 -13.25 -1.35
N GLY A 46 -17.39 -12.34 -0.82
CA GLY A 46 -17.83 -12.38 0.58
C GLY A 46 -16.89 -11.69 1.60
N VAL A 47 -15.86 -10.97 1.15
CA VAL A 47 -15.01 -10.17 2.04
C VAL A 47 -15.83 -9.02 2.67
N SER A 48 -15.86 -8.99 4.01
CA SER A 48 -16.56 -7.96 4.80
C SER A 48 -15.97 -6.57 4.58
N GLU A 49 -16.78 -5.52 4.75
CA GLU A 49 -16.33 -4.12 4.60
C GLU A 49 -15.12 -3.79 5.49
N ARG A 50 -15.09 -4.32 6.72
CA ARG A 50 -13.95 -4.18 7.62
C ARG A 50 -12.66 -4.74 7.00
N ARG A 51 -12.73 -5.91 6.37
CA ARG A 51 -11.55 -6.54 5.75
C ARG A 51 -11.18 -5.87 4.43
N ARG A 52 -12.15 -5.34 3.68
CA ARG A 52 -11.88 -4.48 2.51
C ARG A 52 -11.08 -3.23 2.89
N GLY A 53 -11.49 -2.54 3.95
CA GLY A 53 -10.77 -1.38 4.48
C GLY A 53 -9.34 -1.71 4.94
N TYR A 54 -9.16 -2.87 5.57
CA TYR A 54 -7.84 -3.35 5.97
C TYR A 54 -6.92 -3.64 4.77
N ILE A 55 -7.41 -4.36 3.75
CA ILE A 55 -6.66 -4.66 2.53
C ILE A 55 -6.22 -3.35 1.83
N ALA A 56 -7.12 -2.38 1.73
CA ALA A 56 -6.80 -1.08 1.12
C ALA A 56 -5.75 -0.30 1.93
N SER A 57 -5.84 -0.30 3.26
CA SER A 57 -4.83 0.36 4.11
C SER A 57 -3.47 -0.34 3.99
N TYR A 58 -3.46 -1.67 3.99
CA TYR A 58 -2.23 -2.45 3.91
C TYR A 58 -1.55 -2.31 2.53
N ALA A 59 -2.32 -2.20 1.44
CA ALA A 59 -1.78 -1.93 0.11
C ALA A 59 -1.01 -0.59 0.06
N ILE A 60 -1.56 0.45 0.69
CA ILE A 60 -0.92 1.76 0.82
C ILE A 60 0.35 1.65 1.66
N ASP A 61 0.30 0.93 2.78
CA ASP A 61 1.47 0.75 3.64
C ASP A 61 2.61 0.04 2.90
N LEU A 62 2.31 -0.99 2.11
CA LEU A 62 3.28 -1.69 1.27
C LEU A 62 3.88 -0.79 0.19
N PHE A 63 3.04 0.01 -0.49
CA PHE A 63 3.50 0.93 -1.53
C PHE A 63 4.41 2.02 -0.98
N CYS A 64 4.05 2.59 0.17
CA CYS A 64 4.91 3.55 0.88
C CYS A 64 6.21 2.91 1.39
N ALA A 65 6.23 1.60 1.65
CA ALA A 65 7.43 0.83 1.98
C ALA A 65 8.21 0.35 0.74
N GLY A 66 7.98 0.96 -0.44
CA GLY A 66 8.73 0.69 -1.66
C GLY A 66 8.26 -0.52 -2.48
N VAL A 67 7.18 -1.21 -2.07
CA VAL A 67 6.60 -2.30 -2.87
C VAL A 67 5.70 -1.70 -3.95
N VAL A 68 6.31 -1.31 -5.06
CA VAL A 68 5.62 -0.61 -6.17
C VAL A 68 5.21 -1.52 -7.32
N GLU A 69 5.75 -2.75 -7.38
CA GLU A 69 5.38 -3.71 -8.43
C GLU A 69 4.02 -4.36 -8.14
N GLU A 70 3.14 -4.40 -9.15
CA GLU A 70 1.79 -4.97 -9.04
C GLU A 70 1.83 -6.42 -8.55
N ALA A 71 2.72 -7.24 -9.11
CA ALA A 71 2.82 -8.65 -8.79
C ALA A 71 3.14 -8.89 -7.31
N ASP A 72 4.04 -8.10 -6.74
CA ASP A 72 4.45 -8.19 -5.33
C ASP A 72 3.34 -7.72 -4.39
N LEU A 73 2.67 -6.62 -4.72
CA LEU A 73 1.51 -6.14 -3.97
C LEU A 73 0.40 -7.19 -3.95
N VAL A 74 0.05 -7.75 -5.12
CA VAL A 74 -0.97 -8.81 -5.23
C VAL A 74 -0.57 -10.04 -4.42
N GLN A 75 0.68 -10.48 -4.51
CA GLN A 75 1.17 -11.63 -3.78
C GLN A 75 1.07 -11.42 -2.26
N ARG A 76 1.49 -10.26 -1.76
CA ARG A 76 1.44 -9.95 -0.32
C ARG A 76 0.02 -9.77 0.20
N LEU A 77 -0.86 -9.11 -0.57
CA LEU A 77 -2.25 -8.90 -0.18
C LEU A 77 -3.07 -10.21 -0.14
N ARG A 78 -2.69 -11.22 -0.95
CA ARG A 78 -3.33 -12.56 -0.92
C ARG A 78 -2.99 -13.38 0.32
N GLN A 79 -1.95 -13.02 1.06
CA GLN A 79 -1.55 -13.74 2.28
C GLN A 79 -2.27 -13.24 3.54
N LEU A 80 -3.09 -12.19 3.41
CA LEU A 80 -3.95 -11.67 4.48
C LEU A 80 -5.22 -12.51 4.66
#